data_AF-A0A963SVR2-F1
#
_entry.id   AF-A0A963SVR2-F1
#
_cell.length_a   1.000
_cell.length_b   1.000
_cell.length_c   1.000
_cell.angle_alpha   90.00
_cell.angle_beta   90.00
_cell.angle_gamma   90.00
#
_symmetry.space_group_name_H-M   'P 1'
#
loop_
_entity.id
_entity.type
_entity.pdbx_description
1 polymer ?
#
loop_
_entity_poly.entity_id
_entity_poly.type
_entity_poly.pdbx_seq_one_letter_code
_entity_poly.pdbx_strand_id
1 'polypeptide(L)'
;MNSDVDVRVLRNCFGKFATGITVITALAPDGTKIGLTVNSFSSLSLDPPMILWSLDKRSNSLDALKNASHFAVNVLASDQMDISNNFARPGEDKFKDVDLVDSAFGLPLLAGTVAHLVCKNVGTYEGGDHLIFIGEVEHFDACDKKPLLYSNGQYSVAARHPGVKMAEPPAEERSSNDEFIVPLLLRSYWEISDPFYRELLDEGIPVAHARILVHLSHSPELTVRELSDAIRVDMASVAMSVNWLCDNGHLKKLENDKLVLSDRGWEHLDNVQRRAERFEKEVLDGYSEQDIDLLKSMLRKLIYRNNL
;
A
#
# COMPACT_ATOMS: atom_id res chain seq x y z
N MET A 1 15.08 -25.65 15.99
CA MET A 1 14.57 -24.38 15.46
C MET A 1 15.68 -23.77 14.64
N ASN A 2 15.44 -23.39 13.38
CA ASN A 2 16.47 -22.79 12.53
C ASN A 2 16.88 -21.44 13.13
N SER A 3 17.96 -21.43 13.91
CA SER A 3 18.52 -20.24 14.56
C SER A 3 19.21 -19.27 13.59
N ASP A 4 19.19 -19.58 12.28
CA ASP A 4 19.85 -18.83 11.22
C ASP A 4 18.91 -17.98 10.34
N VAL A 5 17.59 -18.02 10.57
CA VAL A 5 16.66 -17.22 9.77
C VAL A 5 16.49 -15.85 10.39
N ASP A 6 17.03 -14.82 9.74
CA ASP A 6 16.71 -13.43 10.07
C ASP A 6 15.24 -13.15 9.70
N VAL A 7 14.39 -13.09 10.72
CA VAL A 7 12.95 -12.83 10.62
C VAL A 7 12.64 -11.53 9.86
N ARG A 8 13.51 -10.52 9.97
CA ARG A 8 13.32 -9.24 9.25
C ARG A 8 13.52 -9.43 7.76
N VAL A 9 14.57 -10.16 7.37
CA VAL A 9 14.85 -10.49 5.96
C VAL A 9 13.72 -11.35 5.38
N LEU A 10 13.24 -12.33 6.14
CA LEU A 10 12.12 -13.17 5.70
C LEU A 10 10.83 -12.35 5.51
N ARG A 11 10.50 -11.46 6.45
CA ARG A 11 9.33 -10.57 6.33
C ARG A 11 9.43 -9.65 5.11
N ASN A 12 10.62 -9.12 4.84
CA ASN A 12 10.85 -8.30 3.64
C ASN A 12 10.66 -9.13 2.35
N CYS A 13 11.10 -10.40 2.38
CA CYS A 13 10.89 -11.32 1.27
C CYS A 13 9.40 -11.56 1.02
N PHE A 14 8.60 -11.85 2.06
CA PHE A 14 7.14 -12.00 1.94
C PHE A 14 6.46 -10.72 1.46
N GLY A 15 6.96 -9.56 1.86
CA GLY A 15 6.47 -8.26 1.39
C GLY A 15 6.58 -8.06 -0.13
N LYS A 16 7.45 -8.80 -0.83
CA LYS A 16 7.57 -8.71 -2.30
C LYS A 16 6.35 -9.27 -3.03
N PHE A 17 5.56 -10.12 -2.38
CA PHE A 17 4.30 -10.61 -2.93
C PHE A 17 3.20 -9.58 -2.69
N ALA A 18 2.79 -8.89 -3.75
CA ALA A 18 1.74 -7.89 -3.67
C ALA A 18 0.38 -8.55 -3.37
N THR A 19 -0.37 -7.94 -2.45
CA THR A 19 -1.68 -8.42 -2.00
C THR A 19 -2.71 -7.30 -2.03
N GLY A 20 -3.99 -7.64 -2.13
CA GLY A 20 -5.05 -6.74 -1.70
C GLY A 20 -5.08 -6.65 -0.17
N ILE A 21 -5.82 -5.68 0.36
CA ILE A 21 -6.04 -5.55 1.80
C ILE A 21 -7.49 -5.88 2.13
N THR A 22 -7.67 -6.66 3.19
CA THR A 22 -9.00 -7.01 3.70
C THR A 22 -9.15 -6.57 5.15
N VAL A 23 -10.37 -6.29 5.58
CA VAL A 23 -10.74 -6.28 7.00
C VAL A 23 -11.63 -7.48 7.26
N ILE A 24 -11.20 -8.35 8.17
CA ILE A 24 -12.04 -9.44 8.68
C ILE A 24 -12.91 -8.88 9.78
N THR A 25 -14.22 -9.11 9.69
CA THR A 25 -15.17 -8.71 10.72
C THR A 25 -15.99 -9.90 11.21
N ALA A 26 -16.36 -9.86 12.49
CA ALA A 26 -17.22 -10.86 13.11
C ALA A 26 -17.98 -10.25 14.29
N LEU A 27 -18.83 -11.06 14.92
CA LEU A 27 -19.47 -10.75 16.19
C LEU A 27 -18.96 -11.71 17.27
N ALA A 28 -18.61 -11.18 18.42
CA ALA A 28 -18.42 -11.95 19.63
C ALA A 28 -19.77 -12.51 20.14
N PRO A 29 -19.76 -13.52 21.03
CA PRO A 29 -20.99 -14.09 21.60
C PRO A 29 -21.91 -13.07 22.30
N ASP A 30 -21.34 -11.99 22.82
CA ASP A 30 -22.07 -10.89 23.47
C ASP A 30 -22.57 -9.82 22.48
N GLY A 31 -22.35 -10.01 21.18
CA GLY A 31 -22.70 -9.06 20.12
C GLY A 31 -21.64 -7.98 19.87
N THR A 32 -20.52 -7.99 20.58
CA THR A 32 -19.42 -7.04 20.35
C THR A 32 -18.85 -7.22 18.94
N LYS A 33 -18.72 -6.12 18.20
CA LYS A 33 -18.16 -6.12 16.84
C LYS A 33 -16.64 -6.31 16.90
N ILE A 34 -16.15 -7.24 16.10
CA ILE A 34 -14.72 -7.52 15.95
C ILE A 34 -14.30 -7.12 14.55
N GLY A 35 -13.14 -6.48 14.45
CA GLY A 35 -12.56 -6.09 13.18
C GLY A 35 -11.03 -6.05 13.23
N LEU A 36 -10.39 -6.58 12.19
CA LEU A 36 -8.95 -6.51 12.03
C LEU A 36 -8.53 -6.49 10.56
N THR A 37 -7.50 -5.71 10.27
CA THR A 37 -6.88 -5.67 8.94
C THR A 37 -6.01 -6.90 8.72
N VAL A 38 -6.16 -7.54 7.57
CA VAL A 38 -5.42 -8.73 7.19
C VAL A 38 -5.08 -8.69 5.70
N ASN A 39 -3.85 -9.06 5.36
CA ASN A 39 -3.39 -9.23 3.98
C ASN A 39 -2.91 -10.66 3.68
N SER A 40 -3.21 -11.61 4.57
CA SER A 40 -2.97 -13.05 4.39
C SER A 40 -4.14 -13.79 3.72
N PHE A 41 -5.17 -13.04 3.28
CA PHE A 41 -6.33 -13.57 2.59
C PHE A 41 -5.95 -14.21 1.25
N SER A 42 -6.54 -15.37 0.95
CA SER A 42 -6.48 -16.01 -0.37
C SER A 42 -7.74 -16.80 -0.66
N SER A 43 -8.11 -16.90 -1.94
CA SER A 43 -9.06 -17.91 -2.41
C SER A 43 -8.46 -19.31 -2.23
N LEU A 44 -9.27 -20.29 -1.85
CA LEU A 44 -8.86 -21.67 -1.65
C LEU A 44 -9.54 -22.64 -2.64
N SER A 45 -10.87 -22.55 -2.79
CA SER A 45 -11.65 -23.46 -3.63
C SER A 45 -12.82 -22.72 -4.27
N LEU A 46 -13.26 -23.19 -5.44
CA LEU A 46 -14.47 -22.70 -6.10
C LEU A 46 -15.71 -23.59 -5.82
N ASP A 47 -15.52 -24.89 -5.62
CA ASP A 47 -16.60 -25.83 -5.30
C ASP A 47 -16.12 -26.88 -4.25
N PRO A 48 -16.54 -26.77 -2.98
CA PRO A 48 -17.33 -25.65 -2.43
C PRO A 48 -16.53 -24.33 -2.46
N PRO A 49 -17.20 -23.16 -2.47
CA PRO A 49 -16.52 -21.86 -2.53
C PRO A 49 -15.84 -21.57 -1.20
N MET A 50 -14.52 -21.60 -1.15
CA MET A 50 -13.75 -21.47 0.09
C MET A 50 -12.65 -20.43 -0.02
N ILE A 51 -12.37 -19.80 1.11
CA ILE A 51 -11.26 -18.86 1.30
C ILE A 51 -10.46 -19.26 2.53
N LEU A 52 -9.26 -18.69 2.64
CA LEU A 52 -8.44 -18.78 3.84
C LEU A 52 -7.84 -17.43 4.20
N TRP A 53 -7.49 -17.28 5.48
CA TRP A 53 -6.69 -16.18 6.00
C TRP A 53 -6.03 -16.63 7.32
N SER A 54 -5.04 -15.88 7.80
CA SER A 54 -4.26 -16.26 8.99
C SER A 54 -4.28 -15.18 10.07
N LEU A 55 -4.38 -15.60 11.33
CA LEU A 55 -4.38 -14.73 12.51
C LEU A 55 -3.27 -15.10 13.49
N ASP A 56 -2.52 -14.10 13.96
CA ASP A 56 -1.52 -14.27 15.02
C ASP A 56 -2.17 -14.83 16.28
N LYS A 57 -1.58 -15.89 16.86
CA LYS A 57 -2.05 -16.53 18.09
C LYS A 57 -2.05 -15.61 19.31
N ARG A 58 -1.38 -14.45 19.24
CA ARG A 58 -1.35 -13.42 20.28
C ARG A 58 -2.47 -12.37 20.11
N SER A 59 -3.28 -12.47 19.06
CA SER A 59 -4.37 -11.53 18.83
C SER A 59 -5.43 -11.61 19.94
N ASN A 60 -5.81 -10.46 20.49
CA ASN A 60 -6.91 -10.36 21.46
C ASN A 60 -8.26 -10.82 20.87
N SER A 61 -8.39 -10.85 19.54
CA SER A 61 -9.61 -11.28 18.85
C SER A 61 -9.64 -12.79 18.54
N LEU A 62 -8.57 -13.53 18.87
CA LEU A 62 -8.42 -14.93 18.49
C LEU A 62 -9.57 -15.80 18.99
N ASP A 63 -9.84 -15.77 20.30
CA ASP A 63 -10.86 -16.63 20.91
C ASP A 63 -12.25 -16.32 20.37
N ALA A 64 -12.57 -15.05 20.17
CA ALA A 64 -13.87 -14.67 19.66
C ALA A 64 -14.05 -15.05 18.17
N LEU A 65 -13.03 -14.88 17.34
CA LEU A 65 -13.07 -15.31 15.93
C LEU A 65 -13.09 -16.84 15.78
N LYS A 66 -12.36 -17.56 16.63
CA LYS A 66 -12.36 -19.02 16.64
C LYS A 66 -13.73 -19.60 16.98
N ASN A 67 -14.47 -18.94 17.86
CA ASN A 67 -15.81 -19.37 18.28
C ASN A 67 -16.96 -18.73 17.46
N ALA A 68 -16.66 -17.77 16.58
CA ALA A 68 -17.65 -17.16 15.72
C ALA A 68 -18.13 -18.17 14.68
N SER A 69 -19.46 -18.29 14.52
CA SER A 69 -20.06 -19.16 13.51
C SER A 69 -19.83 -18.64 12.08
N HIS A 70 -19.76 -17.32 11.92
CA HIS A 70 -19.53 -16.64 10.65
C HIS A 70 -18.60 -15.46 10.84
N PHE A 71 -17.91 -15.10 9.77
CA PHE A 71 -17.14 -13.87 9.66
C PHE A 71 -17.33 -13.30 8.26
N ALA A 72 -17.06 -12.01 8.08
CA ALA A 72 -17.05 -11.38 6.78
C ALA A 72 -15.65 -10.91 6.39
N VAL A 73 -15.38 -10.95 5.09
CA VAL A 73 -14.18 -10.40 4.46
C VAL A 73 -14.58 -9.14 3.71
N ASN A 74 -14.00 -8.00 4.10
CA ASN A 74 -14.24 -6.71 3.48
C ASN A 74 -13.00 -6.34 2.66
N VAL A 75 -13.05 -6.47 1.33
CA VAL A 75 -11.92 -6.16 0.45
C VAL A 75 -11.86 -4.66 0.23
N LEU A 76 -10.81 -4.00 0.71
CA LEU A 76 -10.74 -2.54 0.77
C LEU A 76 -10.50 -1.90 -0.60
N ALA A 77 -11.17 -0.77 -0.84
CA ALA A 77 -10.95 0.08 -1.99
C ALA A 77 -9.74 1.01 -1.81
N SER A 78 -9.17 1.49 -2.91
CA SER A 78 -7.93 2.28 -2.94
C SER A 78 -7.98 3.57 -2.13
N ASP A 79 -9.17 4.08 -1.83
CA ASP A 79 -9.45 5.25 -1.01
C ASP A 79 -9.61 4.95 0.49
N GLN A 80 -9.53 3.68 0.91
CA GLN A 80 -9.79 3.23 2.30
C GLN A 80 -8.52 2.94 3.10
N MET A 81 -7.45 3.69 2.85
CA MET A 81 -6.20 3.58 3.63
C MET A 81 -6.43 3.84 5.12
N ASP A 82 -7.29 4.80 5.46
CA ASP A 82 -7.60 5.15 6.85
C ASP A 82 -8.32 4.01 7.58
N ILE A 83 -9.24 3.33 6.89
CA ILE A 83 -9.92 2.12 7.40
C ILE A 83 -8.89 1.01 7.65
N SER A 84 -8.01 0.74 6.68
CA SER A 84 -6.93 -0.25 6.84
C SER A 84 -6.06 0.05 8.07
N ASN A 85 -5.63 1.30 8.22
CA ASN A 85 -4.81 1.74 9.35
C ASN A 85 -5.55 1.64 10.70
N ASN A 86 -6.85 1.98 10.72
CA ASN A 86 -7.68 1.93 11.91
C ASN A 86 -7.85 0.49 12.43
N PHE A 87 -8.19 -0.45 11.54
CA PHE A 87 -8.41 -1.84 11.93
C PHE A 87 -7.11 -2.63 12.20
N ALA A 88 -5.95 -2.14 11.74
CA ALA A 88 -4.63 -2.73 12.02
C ALA A 88 -4.09 -2.42 13.43
N ARG A 89 -4.55 -1.34 14.06
CA ARG A 89 -4.06 -0.91 15.39
C ARG A 89 -4.74 -1.72 16.51
N PRO A 90 -4.05 -2.01 17.63
CA PRO A 90 -4.73 -2.48 18.85
C PRO A 90 -5.57 -1.36 19.46
N GLY A 91 -6.74 -1.68 20.04
CA GLY A 91 -7.58 -0.71 20.75
C GLY A 91 -9.08 -1.01 20.68
N GLU A 92 -9.82 -0.30 21.53
CA GLU A 92 -11.29 -0.26 21.53
C GLU A 92 -11.80 0.73 20.45
N ASP A 93 -13.12 0.77 20.22
CA ASP A 93 -13.80 1.76 19.35
C ASP A 93 -13.41 1.76 17.85
N LYS A 94 -12.84 0.68 17.32
CA LYS A 94 -12.48 0.59 15.88
C LYS A 94 -13.64 0.82 14.91
N PHE A 95 -14.88 0.59 15.36
CA PHE A 95 -16.09 0.79 14.55
C PHE A 95 -16.71 2.17 14.72
N LYS A 96 -16.12 3.02 15.56
CA LYS A 96 -16.56 4.40 15.73
C LYS A 96 -16.35 5.16 14.41
N ASP A 97 -17.37 5.88 13.97
CA ASP A 97 -17.37 6.66 12.73
C ASP A 97 -17.10 5.83 11.46
N VAL A 98 -17.33 4.51 11.51
CA VAL A 98 -17.24 3.61 10.36
C VAL A 98 -18.64 3.29 9.87
N ASP A 99 -18.94 3.70 8.64
CA ASP A 99 -20.21 3.37 7.98
C ASP A 99 -20.29 1.86 7.68
N LEU A 100 -21.42 1.26 8.07
CA LEU A 100 -21.69 -0.15 7.87
C LEU A 100 -22.87 -0.35 6.93
N VAL A 101 -22.84 -1.46 6.19
CA VAL A 101 -23.95 -1.94 5.36
C VAL A 101 -24.56 -3.20 5.97
N ASP A 102 -25.84 -3.42 5.68
CA ASP A 102 -26.57 -4.58 6.18
C ASP A 102 -26.03 -5.89 5.60
N SER A 103 -26.06 -6.95 6.41
CA SER A 103 -25.65 -8.29 5.99
C SER A 103 -26.67 -9.34 6.39
N ALA A 104 -26.72 -10.44 5.64
CA ALA A 104 -27.66 -11.54 5.86
C ALA A 104 -27.59 -12.15 7.27
N PHE A 105 -26.45 -12.02 7.96
CA PHE A 105 -26.20 -12.60 9.28
C PHE A 105 -25.92 -11.54 10.36
N GLY A 106 -26.21 -10.26 10.11
CA GLY A 106 -25.94 -9.17 11.04
C GLY A 106 -24.46 -8.88 11.30
N LEU A 107 -23.57 -9.51 10.52
CA LEU A 107 -22.13 -9.23 10.54
C LEU A 107 -21.84 -7.79 10.09
N PRO A 108 -20.82 -7.13 10.67
CA PRO A 108 -20.42 -5.80 10.23
C PRO A 108 -19.81 -5.85 8.83
N LEU A 109 -20.46 -5.25 7.82
CA LEU A 109 -19.88 -5.04 6.50
C LEU A 109 -19.52 -3.57 6.34
N LEU A 110 -18.33 -3.28 5.83
CA LEU A 110 -17.81 -1.91 5.73
C LEU A 110 -18.30 -1.26 4.44
N ALA A 111 -18.89 -0.07 4.54
CA ALA A 111 -19.32 0.65 3.34
C ALA A 111 -18.14 1.03 2.43
N GLY A 112 -18.39 1.05 1.12
CA GLY A 112 -17.44 1.57 0.13
C GLY A 112 -16.25 0.66 -0.21
N THR A 113 -16.26 -0.59 0.26
CA THR A 113 -15.32 -1.66 -0.12
C THR A 113 -15.47 -2.07 -1.59
N VAL A 114 -14.47 -2.77 -2.12
CA VAL A 114 -14.52 -3.39 -3.45
C VAL A 114 -15.42 -4.62 -3.45
N ALA A 115 -15.39 -5.41 -2.39
CA ALA A 115 -16.16 -6.64 -2.27
C ALA A 115 -16.41 -7.03 -0.82
N HIS A 116 -17.51 -7.74 -0.62
CA HIS A 116 -17.82 -8.46 0.62
C HIS A 116 -17.91 -9.95 0.37
N LEU A 117 -17.37 -10.74 1.28
CA LEU A 117 -17.62 -12.18 1.37
C LEU A 117 -18.15 -12.47 2.76
N VAL A 118 -19.35 -13.04 2.88
CA VAL A 118 -19.88 -13.56 4.13
C VAL A 118 -19.61 -15.05 4.17
N CYS A 119 -18.82 -15.46 5.16
CA CYS A 119 -18.26 -16.79 5.24
C CYS A 119 -18.73 -17.50 6.50
N LYS A 120 -19.20 -18.73 6.34
CA LYS A 120 -19.32 -19.68 7.45
C LYS A 120 -17.93 -20.12 7.89
N ASN A 121 -17.65 -20.08 9.18
CA ASN A 121 -16.40 -20.53 9.75
C ASN A 121 -16.35 -22.07 9.74
N VAL A 122 -15.55 -22.65 8.85
CA VAL A 122 -15.46 -24.10 8.66
C VAL A 122 -14.51 -24.71 9.69
N GLY A 123 -13.44 -24.00 10.03
CA GLY A 123 -12.48 -24.45 11.02
C GLY A 123 -11.14 -23.73 10.94
N THR A 124 -10.25 -24.13 11.86
CA THR A 124 -8.91 -23.57 11.99
C THR A 124 -7.83 -24.64 11.93
N TYR A 125 -6.70 -24.32 11.32
CA TYR A 125 -5.52 -25.20 11.25
C TYR A 125 -4.29 -24.51 11.87
N GLU A 126 -3.39 -25.32 12.39
CA GLU A 126 -2.11 -24.85 12.94
C GLU A 126 -1.18 -24.34 11.82
N GLY A 127 -0.71 -23.09 11.96
CA GLY A 127 0.13 -22.40 10.98
C GLY A 127 1.37 -21.75 11.61
N GLY A 128 2.06 -22.46 12.50
CA GLY A 128 3.23 -21.92 13.21
C GLY A 128 2.82 -20.97 14.34
N ASP A 129 3.19 -19.69 14.24
CA ASP A 129 2.76 -18.64 15.18
C ASP A 129 1.36 -18.07 14.86
N HIS A 130 0.74 -18.50 13.76
CA HIS A 130 -0.61 -18.15 13.37
C HIS A 130 -1.57 -19.35 13.41
N LEU A 131 -2.87 -19.08 13.47
CA LEU A 131 -3.92 -20.02 13.05
C LEU A 131 -4.42 -19.65 11.66
N ILE A 132 -4.58 -20.66 10.81
CA ILE A 132 -5.18 -20.53 9.49
C ILE A 132 -6.68 -20.76 9.64
N PHE A 133 -7.48 -19.77 9.31
CA PHE A 133 -8.93 -19.84 9.26
C PHE A 133 -9.40 -20.24 7.87
N ILE A 134 -10.35 -21.16 7.80
CA ILE A 134 -10.99 -21.60 6.57
C ILE A 134 -12.46 -21.19 6.63
N GLY A 135 -12.91 -20.48 5.59
CA GLY A 135 -14.31 -20.05 5.46
C GLY A 135 -14.95 -20.58 4.18
N GLU A 136 -16.19 -21.04 4.28
CA GLU A 136 -17.05 -21.34 3.12
C GLU A 136 -17.89 -20.10 2.82
N VAL A 137 -17.84 -19.60 1.59
CA VAL A 137 -18.53 -18.37 1.17
C VAL A 137 -20.00 -18.67 0.91
N GLU A 138 -20.89 -18.05 1.67
CA GLU A 138 -22.34 -18.23 1.54
C GLU A 138 -23.01 -17.06 0.81
N HIS A 139 -22.49 -15.84 1.00
CA HIS A 139 -22.92 -14.65 0.25
C HIS A 139 -21.71 -13.81 -0.16
N PHE A 140 -21.80 -13.17 -1.32
CA PHE A 140 -20.78 -12.24 -1.79
C PHE A 140 -21.37 -11.16 -2.68
N ASP A 141 -20.71 -10.00 -2.69
CA ASP A 141 -20.96 -8.90 -3.62
C ASP A 141 -19.63 -8.22 -3.97
N ALA A 142 -19.62 -7.52 -5.11
CA ALA A 142 -18.48 -6.75 -5.56
C ALA A 142 -18.92 -5.53 -6.38
N CYS A 143 -18.05 -4.52 -6.47
CA CYS A 143 -18.22 -3.35 -7.30
C CYS A 143 -16.94 -3.02 -8.09
N ASP A 144 -17.05 -2.08 -9.05
CA ASP A 144 -15.97 -1.72 -9.98
C ASP A 144 -14.91 -0.76 -9.38
N LYS A 145 -14.87 -0.61 -8.04
CA LYS A 145 -13.82 0.18 -7.38
C LYS A 145 -12.45 -0.49 -7.54
N LYS A 146 -11.39 0.33 -7.53
CA LYS A 146 -10.02 -0.18 -7.53
C LYS A 146 -9.64 -0.69 -6.14
N PRO A 147 -8.97 -1.86 -6.01
CA PRO A 147 -8.54 -2.38 -4.73
C PRO A 147 -7.37 -1.57 -4.16
N LEU A 148 -7.33 -1.50 -2.84
CA LEU A 148 -6.14 -1.08 -2.10
C LEU A 148 -5.12 -2.21 -2.15
N LEU A 149 -3.91 -1.93 -2.63
CA LEU A 149 -2.83 -2.90 -2.68
C LEU A 149 -1.81 -2.65 -1.58
N TYR A 150 -1.12 -3.72 -1.19
CA TYR A 150 0.01 -3.69 -0.28
C TYR A 150 1.18 -4.48 -0.88
N SER A 151 2.33 -3.84 -1.03
CA SER A 151 3.54 -4.45 -1.61
C SER A 151 4.78 -3.76 -1.08
N ASN A 152 5.84 -4.53 -0.80
CA ASN A 152 7.09 -4.07 -0.16
C ASN A 152 6.84 -3.30 1.14
N GLY A 153 5.81 -3.74 1.87
CA GLY A 153 5.34 -3.05 3.04
C GLY A 153 4.73 -1.69 2.72
N GLN A 154 4.20 -1.39 1.53
CA GLN A 154 3.65 -0.05 1.23
C GLN A 154 2.29 -0.15 0.58
N TYR A 155 1.40 0.79 0.91
CA TYR A 155 0.18 0.98 0.13
C TYR A 155 0.52 1.32 -1.32
N SER A 156 -0.18 0.68 -2.23
CA SER A 156 0.01 0.80 -3.67
C SER A 156 -1.34 0.87 -4.37
N VAL A 157 -1.32 1.35 -5.60
CA VAL A 157 -2.49 1.37 -6.48
C VAL A 157 -2.35 0.32 -7.57
N ALA A 158 -3.45 -0.38 -7.87
CA ALA A 158 -3.51 -1.22 -9.05
C ALA A 158 -3.47 -0.33 -10.29
N ALA A 159 -2.35 -0.32 -10.98
CA ALA A 159 -2.26 0.23 -12.32
C ALA A 159 -2.51 -0.88 -13.34
N ARG A 160 -3.26 -0.57 -14.40
CA ARG A 160 -3.37 -1.50 -15.52
C ARG A 160 -1.97 -1.67 -16.12
N HIS A 161 -1.52 -2.91 -16.21
CA HIS A 161 -0.33 -3.23 -16.99
C HIS A 161 -0.54 -2.67 -18.40
N PRO A 162 0.39 -1.88 -18.96
CA PRO A 162 0.16 -1.15 -20.21
C PRO A 162 0.02 -2.04 -21.47
N GLY A 163 -0.16 -3.35 -21.32
CA GLY A 163 0.18 -4.33 -22.36
C GLY A 163 1.69 -4.27 -22.64
N VAL A 164 2.18 -5.09 -23.55
CA VAL A 164 3.55 -5.04 -24.08
C VAL A 164 3.93 -3.60 -24.46
N LYS A 165 5.23 -3.26 -24.48
CA LYS A 165 5.75 -2.06 -25.17
C LYS A 165 5.01 -1.90 -26.51
N MET A 166 4.00 -1.03 -26.57
CA MET A 166 3.27 -0.81 -27.81
C MET A 166 4.17 0.07 -28.65
N ALA A 167 4.65 -0.47 -29.78
CA ALA A 167 5.31 0.34 -30.78
C ALA A 167 4.40 1.53 -31.12
N GLU A 168 5.01 2.70 -31.33
CA GLU A 168 4.26 3.88 -31.76
C GLU A 168 3.46 3.51 -33.02
N PRO A 169 2.11 3.59 -33.01
CA PRO A 169 1.34 3.28 -34.18
C PRO A 169 1.73 4.26 -35.31
N PRO A 170 1.83 3.79 -36.57
CA PRO A 170 2.04 4.67 -37.71
C PRO A 170 1.06 5.85 -37.67
N ALA A 171 1.48 7.03 -38.11
CA ALA A 171 0.66 8.25 -38.05
C ALA A 171 -0.74 8.09 -38.67
N GLU A 172 -0.87 7.17 -39.63
CA GLU A 172 -2.09 6.81 -40.36
C GLU A 172 -3.05 5.90 -39.55
N GLU A 173 -2.58 5.24 -38.50
CA GLU A 173 -3.34 4.32 -37.64
C GLU A 173 -3.66 4.89 -36.25
N ARG A 174 -3.21 6.12 -35.94
CA ARG A 174 -3.53 6.79 -34.67
C ARG A 174 -5.03 7.03 -34.57
N SER A 175 -5.69 6.34 -33.63
CA SER A 175 -7.11 6.58 -33.35
C SER A 175 -7.28 7.82 -32.47
N SER A 176 -8.46 8.46 -32.48
CA SER A 176 -8.77 9.56 -31.56
C SER A 176 -8.63 9.18 -30.07
N ASN A 177 -8.66 7.88 -29.75
CA ASN A 177 -8.45 7.36 -28.41
C ASN A 177 -6.96 7.33 -28.00
N ASP A 178 -6.03 7.29 -28.96
CA ASP A 178 -4.58 7.32 -28.70
C ASP A 178 -4.06 8.72 -28.38
N GLU A 179 -4.81 9.76 -28.79
CA GLU A 179 -4.52 11.15 -28.47
C GLU A 179 -5.16 11.62 -27.15
N PHE A 180 -5.97 10.77 -26.51
CA PHE A 180 -6.56 11.13 -25.22
C PHE A 180 -5.48 11.24 -24.14
N ILE A 181 -5.52 12.34 -23.38
CA ILE A 181 -4.42 12.71 -22.47
C ILE A 181 -4.17 11.69 -21.36
N VAL A 182 -5.18 10.93 -20.93
CA VAL A 182 -5.04 9.98 -19.80
C VAL A 182 -4.14 8.79 -20.16
N PRO A 183 -4.35 8.04 -21.27
CA PRO A 183 -3.39 7.06 -21.76
C PRO A 183 -1.99 7.60 -21.99
N LEU A 184 -1.85 8.81 -22.54
CA LEU A 184 -0.54 9.44 -22.78
C LEU A 184 0.21 9.69 -21.46
N LEU A 185 -0.44 10.32 -20.47
CA LEU A 185 0.16 10.55 -19.15
C LEU A 185 0.58 9.25 -18.47
N LEU A 186 -0.25 8.21 -18.55
CA LEU A 186 0.07 6.91 -17.96
C LEU A 186 1.29 6.28 -18.65
N ARG A 187 1.29 6.20 -19.97
CA ARG A 187 2.40 5.60 -20.74
C ARG A 187 3.71 6.36 -20.53
N SER A 188 3.68 7.70 -20.63
CA SER A 188 4.84 8.55 -20.38
C SER A 188 5.38 8.38 -18.96
N TYR A 189 4.51 8.28 -17.95
CA TYR A 189 4.93 7.99 -16.58
C TYR A 189 5.68 6.66 -16.49
N TRP A 190 5.17 5.59 -17.10
CA TRP A 190 5.83 4.27 -17.05
C TRP A 190 7.19 4.25 -17.74
N GLU A 191 7.26 4.76 -18.98
CA GLU A 191 8.52 4.76 -19.76
C GLU A 191 9.62 5.60 -19.09
N ILE A 192 9.24 6.63 -18.32
CA ILE A 192 10.20 7.50 -17.62
C ILE A 192 10.52 6.97 -16.20
N SER A 193 9.51 6.58 -15.43
CA SER A 193 9.72 6.27 -14.01
C SER A 193 10.35 4.90 -13.75
N ASP A 194 10.07 3.90 -14.58
CA ASP A 194 10.59 2.54 -14.37
C ASP A 194 12.12 2.45 -14.55
N PRO A 195 12.74 3.05 -15.59
CA PRO A 195 14.20 3.16 -15.68
C PRO A 195 14.81 3.93 -14.50
N PHE A 196 14.20 5.05 -14.09
CA PHE A 196 14.69 5.87 -12.97
C PHE A 196 14.70 5.10 -11.65
N TYR A 197 13.63 4.38 -11.33
CA TYR A 197 13.56 3.60 -10.09
C TYR A 197 14.54 2.42 -10.10
N ARG A 198 14.80 1.80 -11.26
CA ARG A 198 15.83 0.76 -11.40
C ARG A 198 17.23 1.31 -11.14
N GLU A 199 17.55 2.46 -11.72
CA GLU A 199 18.84 3.14 -11.50
C GLU A 199 19.07 3.50 -10.02
N LEU A 200 18.04 4.01 -9.33
CA LEU A 200 18.12 4.27 -7.88
C LEU A 200 18.39 2.99 -7.08
N LEU A 201 17.73 1.88 -7.42
CA LEU A 201 17.91 0.60 -6.74
C LEU A 201 19.29 -0.02 -7.00
N ASP A 202 19.77 0.00 -8.24
CA ASP A 202 21.09 -0.53 -8.63
C ASP A 202 22.23 0.19 -7.91
N GLU A 203 22.04 1.48 -7.64
CA GLU A 203 22.98 2.29 -6.87
C GLU A 203 22.72 2.27 -5.34
N GLY A 204 21.90 1.33 -4.87
CA GLY A 204 21.70 1.05 -3.44
C GLY A 204 20.77 2.04 -2.71
N ILE A 205 19.91 2.77 -3.43
CA ILE A 205 18.95 3.72 -2.86
C ILE A 205 17.52 3.20 -3.06
N PRO A 206 16.92 2.55 -2.03
CA PRO A 206 15.50 2.24 -2.06
C PRO A 206 14.65 3.50 -2.25
N VAL A 207 13.65 3.43 -3.14
CA VAL A 207 12.71 4.54 -3.41
C VAL A 207 12.04 5.07 -2.13
N ALA A 208 11.77 4.17 -1.18
CA ALA A 208 11.24 4.51 0.14
C ALA A 208 12.16 5.48 0.91
N HIS A 209 13.48 5.24 0.88
CA HIS A 209 14.47 6.07 1.54
C HIS A 209 14.55 7.44 0.88
N ALA A 210 14.63 7.47 -0.45
CA ALA A 210 14.65 8.72 -1.21
C ALA A 210 13.43 9.60 -0.90
N ARG A 211 12.23 9.03 -0.85
CA ARG A 211 10.99 9.77 -0.48
C ARG A 211 11.07 10.37 0.91
N ILE A 212 11.55 9.62 1.90
CA ILE A 212 11.67 10.10 3.28
C ILE A 212 12.66 11.26 3.36
N LEU A 213 13.84 11.13 2.73
CA LEU A 213 14.86 12.16 2.74
C LEU A 213 14.38 13.44 2.04
N VAL A 214 13.73 13.31 0.88
CA VAL A 214 13.11 14.44 0.17
C VAL A 214 12.02 15.09 1.02
N HIS A 215 11.18 14.32 1.71
CA HIS A 215 10.12 14.92 2.52
C HIS A 215 10.69 15.69 3.71
N LEU A 216 11.63 15.08 4.46
CA LEU A 216 12.25 15.69 5.63
C LEU A 216 13.15 16.90 5.29
N SER A 217 13.61 17.05 4.04
CA SER A 217 14.35 18.25 3.63
C SER A 217 13.46 19.48 3.47
N HIS A 218 12.18 19.29 3.14
CA HIS A 218 11.20 20.37 2.99
C HIS A 218 10.40 20.59 4.29
N SER A 219 10.18 19.52 5.06
CA SER A 219 9.39 19.54 6.29
C SER A 219 10.12 18.73 7.37
N PRO A 220 11.13 19.33 8.02
CA PRO A 220 11.88 18.67 9.07
C PRO A 220 11.05 18.52 10.34
N GLU A 221 11.58 17.78 11.32
CA GLU A 221 11.00 17.67 12.65
C GLU A 221 9.61 17.00 12.67
N LEU A 222 9.46 15.95 11.86
CA LEU A 222 8.29 15.07 11.87
C LEU A 222 8.59 13.81 12.66
N THR A 223 7.63 13.36 13.45
CA THR A 223 7.61 12.00 14.00
C THR A 223 7.40 10.97 12.89
N VAL A 224 7.69 9.70 13.16
CA VAL A 224 7.39 8.59 12.22
C VAL A 224 5.91 8.59 11.81
N ARG A 225 5.02 8.96 12.75
CA ARG A 225 3.57 9.05 12.51
C ARG A 225 3.20 10.16 11.55
N GLU A 226 3.63 11.37 11.84
CA GLU A 226 3.35 12.51 10.96
C GLU A 226 3.98 12.31 9.58
N LEU A 227 5.17 11.71 9.51
CA LEU A 227 5.82 11.37 8.26
C LEU A 227 5.02 10.34 7.44
N SER A 228 4.53 9.28 8.08
CA SER A 228 3.69 8.25 7.46
C SER A 228 2.42 8.84 6.86
N ASP A 229 1.74 9.71 7.61
CA ASP A 229 0.54 10.41 7.15
C ASP A 229 0.87 11.34 5.95
N ALA A 230 1.99 12.07 6.03
CA ALA A 230 2.37 13.05 5.01
C ALA A 230 2.81 12.42 3.68
N ILE A 231 3.55 11.31 3.71
CA ILE A 231 3.98 10.60 2.48
C ILE A 231 2.97 9.56 2.01
N ARG A 232 1.86 9.36 2.76
CA ARG A 232 0.80 8.37 2.50
C ARG A 232 1.36 6.95 2.34
N VAL A 233 2.25 6.56 3.25
CA VAL A 233 2.81 5.20 3.37
C VAL A 233 2.48 4.69 4.76
N ASP A 234 2.22 3.40 4.94
CA ASP A 234 1.90 2.82 6.24
C ASP A 234 3.02 2.99 7.27
N MET A 235 2.59 3.09 8.53
CA MET A 235 3.48 3.31 9.67
C MET A 235 4.58 2.28 9.83
N ALA A 236 4.28 1.00 9.57
CA ALA A 236 5.25 -0.07 9.78
C ALA A 236 6.42 0.03 8.81
N SER A 237 6.16 0.36 7.55
CA SER A 237 7.20 0.51 6.53
C SER A 237 7.96 1.82 6.58
N VAL A 238 7.27 2.92 6.93
CA VAL A 238 7.98 4.17 7.26
C VAL A 238 8.90 3.93 8.46
N ALA A 239 8.42 3.27 9.52
CA ALA A 239 9.25 2.94 10.67
C ALA A 239 10.47 2.07 10.30
N MET A 240 10.32 1.09 9.41
CA MET A 240 11.44 0.28 8.93
C MET A 240 12.49 1.11 8.20
N SER A 241 12.05 1.93 7.25
CA SER A 241 12.93 2.78 6.45
C SER A 241 13.63 3.82 7.33
N VAL A 242 12.89 4.45 8.25
CA VAL A 242 13.43 5.40 9.24
C VAL A 242 14.46 4.72 10.14
N ASN A 243 14.17 3.53 10.66
CA ASN A 243 15.13 2.82 11.51
C ASN A 243 16.42 2.51 10.75
N TRP A 244 16.32 2.00 9.52
CA TRP A 244 17.50 1.77 8.69
C TRP A 244 18.28 3.07 8.44
N LEU A 245 17.60 4.16 8.12
CA LEU A 245 18.23 5.46 7.89
C LEU A 245 18.89 6.03 9.15
N CYS A 246 18.30 5.83 10.34
CA CYS A 246 18.93 6.17 11.62
C CYS A 246 20.17 5.30 11.89
N ASP A 247 20.03 3.98 11.74
CA ASP A 247 21.11 3.01 12.00
C ASP A 247 22.31 3.23 11.08
N ASN A 248 22.08 3.74 9.87
CA ASN A 248 23.12 4.08 8.89
C ASN A 248 23.52 5.57 8.91
N GLY A 249 23.08 6.31 9.92
CA GLY A 249 23.50 7.68 10.20
C GLY A 249 22.98 8.73 9.22
N HIS A 250 21.95 8.45 8.42
CA HIS A 250 21.30 9.40 7.50
C HIS A 250 20.25 10.28 8.21
N LEU A 251 19.63 9.78 9.29
CA LEU A 251 18.67 10.53 10.10
C LEU A 251 19.11 10.60 11.56
N LYS A 252 18.81 11.71 12.23
CA LYS A 252 18.94 11.88 13.69
C LYS A 252 17.54 11.95 14.30
N LYS A 253 17.35 11.24 15.42
CA LYS A 253 16.18 11.37 16.29
C LYS A 253 16.45 12.46 17.33
N LEU A 254 15.53 13.42 17.44
CA LEU A 254 15.53 14.44 18.48
C LEU A 254 14.88 13.91 19.77
N GLU A 255 14.94 14.67 20.86
CA GLU A 255 14.43 14.26 22.20
C GLU A 255 12.93 13.94 22.24
N ASN A 256 12.16 14.39 21.24
CA ASN A 256 10.71 14.18 21.10
C ASN A 256 10.34 13.19 19.97
N ASP A 257 11.24 12.26 19.64
CA ASP A 257 11.09 11.28 18.54
C ASP A 257 10.93 11.88 17.13
N LYS A 258 11.13 13.19 16.99
CA LYS A 258 11.13 13.86 15.70
C LYS A 258 12.41 13.60 14.93
N LEU A 259 12.30 13.58 13.62
CA LEU A 259 13.37 13.21 12.70
C LEU A 259 13.93 14.43 11.99
N VAL A 260 15.25 14.49 11.89
CA VAL A 260 15.96 15.47 11.05
C VAL A 260 17.04 14.77 10.24
N LEU A 261 17.38 15.35 9.09
CA LEU A 261 18.50 14.90 8.28
C LEU A 261 19.82 15.14 9.03
N SER A 262 20.71 14.15 9.01
CA SER A 262 22.11 14.34 9.40
C SER A 262 22.89 14.96 8.24
N ASP A 263 24.17 15.32 8.46
CA ASP A 263 25.06 15.76 7.39
C ASP A 263 25.18 14.69 6.29
N ARG A 264 25.33 13.42 6.68
CA ARG A 264 25.30 12.26 5.77
C ARG A 264 23.94 12.07 5.09
N GLY A 265 22.85 12.45 5.76
CA GLY A 265 21.50 12.47 5.17
C GLY A 265 21.39 13.50 4.05
N TRP A 266 21.93 14.70 4.26
CA TRP A 266 22.01 15.75 3.24
C TRP A 266 22.91 15.35 2.07
N GLU A 267 24.06 14.74 2.32
CA GLU A 267 24.92 14.18 1.25
C GLU A 267 24.18 13.12 0.42
N HIS A 268 23.42 12.24 1.09
CA HIS A 268 22.64 11.22 0.40
C HIS A 268 21.51 11.83 -0.43
N LEU A 269 20.84 12.87 0.08
CA LEU A 269 19.82 13.61 -0.67
C LEU A 269 20.41 14.32 -1.88
N ASP A 270 21.57 14.95 -1.74
CA ASP A 270 22.28 15.60 -2.86
C ASP A 270 22.65 14.58 -3.96
N ASN A 271 23.09 13.38 -3.58
CA ASN A 271 23.31 12.29 -4.54
C ASN A 271 22.00 11.91 -5.27
N VAL A 272 20.87 11.81 -4.56
CA VAL A 272 19.55 11.54 -5.17
C VAL A 272 19.16 12.67 -6.14
N GLN A 273 19.36 13.92 -5.76
CA GLN A 273 19.02 15.09 -6.58
C GLN A 273 19.87 15.15 -7.85
N ARG A 274 21.19 15.00 -7.74
CA ARG A 274 22.10 14.97 -8.90
C ARG A 274 21.73 13.86 -9.90
N ARG A 275 21.29 12.71 -9.40
CA ARG A 275 20.80 11.61 -10.26
C ARG A 275 19.49 11.95 -10.93
N ALA A 276 18.53 12.51 -10.18
CA ALA A 276 17.27 12.97 -10.76
C ALA A 276 17.49 14.01 -11.87
N GLU A 277 18.42 14.95 -11.66
CA GLU A 277 18.80 15.96 -12.67
C GLU A 277 19.48 15.34 -13.88
N ARG A 278 20.42 14.40 -13.68
CA ARG A 278 21.06 13.65 -14.77
C ARG A 278 20.01 12.91 -15.60
N PHE A 279 19.17 12.13 -14.93
CA PHE A 279 18.13 11.33 -15.57
C PHE A 279 17.14 12.21 -16.33
N GLU A 280 16.72 13.34 -15.73
CA GLU A 280 15.85 14.30 -16.41
C GLU A 280 16.49 14.85 -17.69
N LYS A 281 17.79 15.18 -17.67
CA LYS A 281 18.52 15.64 -18.87
C LYS A 281 18.60 14.56 -19.93
N GLU A 282 18.82 13.30 -19.55
CA GLU A 282 18.89 12.17 -20.48
C GLU A 282 17.53 11.89 -21.14
N VAL A 283 16.45 11.89 -20.36
CA VAL A 283 15.08 11.66 -20.87
C VAL A 283 14.60 12.80 -21.75
N LEU A 284 14.99 14.03 -21.43
CA LEU A 284 14.60 15.23 -22.16
C LEU A 284 15.65 15.67 -23.20
N ASP A 285 16.64 14.82 -23.49
CA ASP A 285 17.62 15.10 -24.53
C ASP A 285 16.92 15.25 -25.89
N GLY A 286 17.31 16.27 -26.65
CA GLY A 286 16.70 16.61 -27.93
C GLY A 286 15.41 17.43 -27.89
N TYR A 287 14.83 17.72 -26.71
CA TYR A 287 13.68 18.63 -26.58
C TYR A 287 14.12 20.08 -26.35
N SER A 288 13.31 21.05 -26.79
CA SER A 288 13.60 22.46 -26.55
C SER A 288 13.29 22.84 -25.08
N GLU A 289 14.05 23.79 -24.52
CA GLU A 289 13.78 24.30 -23.16
C GLU A 289 12.35 24.85 -23.03
N GLN A 290 11.83 25.48 -24.09
CA GLN A 290 10.46 26.01 -24.11
C GLN A 290 9.41 24.91 -23.98
N ASP A 291 9.58 23.79 -24.68
CA ASP A 291 8.65 22.66 -24.61
C ASP A 291 8.70 21.97 -23.25
N ILE A 292 9.90 21.81 -22.69
CA ILE A 292 10.11 21.25 -21.35
C ILE A 292 9.41 22.11 -20.30
N ASP A 293 9.61 23.43 -20.34
CA ASP A 293 8.99 24.36 -19.40
C ASP A 293 7.47 24.38 -19.53
N LEU A 294 6.96 24.34 -20.76
CA LEU A 294 5.52 24.25 -21.03
C LEU A 294 4.93 22.96 -20.44
N LEU A 295 5.57 21.81 -20.69
CA LEU A 295 5.14 20.51 -20.15
C LEU A 295 5.11 20.53 -18.62
N LYS A 296 6.21 20.96 -17.97
CA LYS A 296 6.29 21.07 -16.51
C LYS A 296 5.22 21.99 -15.96
N SER A 297 4.96 23.12 -16.61
CA SER A 297 3.92 24.07 -16.24
C SER A 297 2.51 23.47 -16.33
N MET A 298 2.20 22.76 -17.42
CA MET A 298 0.91 22.09 -17.60
C MET A 298 0.69 20.99 -16.56
N LEU A 299 1.70 20.15 -16.30
CA LEU A 299 1.63 19.10 -15.29
C LEU A 299 1.41 19.67 -13.89
N ARG A 300 2.11 20.73 -13.50
CA ARG A 300 1.87 21.43 -12.21
C ARG A 300 0.43 21.93 -12.12
N LYS A 301 -0.09 22.58 -13.17
CA LYS A 301 -1.48 23.05 -13.19
C LYS A 301 -2.50 21.91 -13.08
N LEU A 302 -2.23 20.74 -13.67
CA LEU A 302 -3.09 19.56 -13.53
C LEU A 302 -3.05 18.98 -12.11
N ILE A 303 -1.87 18.88 -11.49
CA ILE A 303 -1.69 18.32 -10.14
C ILE A 303 -2.36 19.18 -9.07
N TYR A 304 -2.22 20.51 -9.16
CA TYR A 304 -2.72 21.46 -8.15
C TYR A 304 -4.07 22.08 -8.48
N ARG A 305 -4.82 21.49 -9.43
CA ARG A 305 -6.08 22.06 -9.95
C ARG A 305 -7.18 22.24 -8.89
N ASN A 306 -7.13 21.49 -7.78
CA ASN A 306 -8.13 21.52 -6.71
C ASN A 306 -7.75 22.42 -5.51
N ASN A 307 -6.74 23.28 -5.64
CA ASN A 307 -6.39 24.29 -4.63
C ASN A 307 -6.95 25.70 -4.97
N LEU A 308 -8.00 25.78 -5.79
CA LEU A 308 -8.76 26.99 -6.13
C LEU A 308 -10.26 26.75 -5.95
#